data_AF-U2S148-F1
#
_entry.id   AF-U2S148-F1
#
_cell.length_a   1.000
_cell.length_b   1.000
_cell.length_c   1.000
_cell.angle_alpha   90.00
_cell.angle_beta   90.00
_cell.angle_gamma   90.00
#
_symmetry.space_group_name_H-M   'P 1'
#
loop_
_entity.id
_entity.type
_entity.pdbx_description
1 polymer ?
#
loop_
_entity_poly.entity_id
_entity_poly.type
_entity_poly.pdbx_seq_one_letter_code
_entity_poly.pdbx_strand_id
1 'polypeptide(L)'
;MIIMTDILFINPLGWDNFIWSKIIDNIDNKIFDFVEFTEESFKTISKKEIEQMLLNKMTKVKRGGYIISVSYGTVALLNSLEKFSEYLDGINLIVVEGLEPVPPKSILKKYFEDEVKFKSREEYLEKTLSGNELKNESLKEMLLKRLISKGSEYVISPSAKTEYKYLSLYAGIDNLKLLKRYRGIFNRLTIFSYFKLVGISYIQIEENDHLLMVTKPNMIIDILNK
;
A
#
# COMPACT_ATOMS: atom_id res chain seq x y z
N MET A 1 -9.02 5.78 28.28
CA MET A 1 -7.70 6.13 27.74
C MET A 1 -7.72 5.75 26.26
N ILE A 2 -7.56 6.69 25.34
CA ILE A 2 -7.50 6.36 23.91
C ILE A 2 -6.12 5.75 23.66
N ILE A 3 -6.07 4.50 23.19
CA ILE A 3 -4.82 3.85 22.81
C ILE A 3 -4.32 4.55 21.54
N MET A 4 -3.13 5.13 21.62
CA MET A 4 -2.51 5.84 20.49
C MET A 4 -1.67 4.85 19.67
N THR A 5 -1.74 4.98 18.36
CA THR A 5 -0.98 4.16 17.40
C THR A 5 0.45 4.70 17.25
N ASP A 6 1.43 3.82 17.31
CA ASP A 6 2.83 4.15 17.00
C ASP A 6 3.08 4.22 15.50
N ILE A 7 2.57 3.22 14.77
CA ILE A 7 2.80 3.05 13.34
C ILE A 7 1.48 2.69 12.66
N LEU A 8 1.03 3.54 11.74
CA LEU A 8 -0.10 3.28 10.86
C LEU A 8 0.43 2.82 9.50
N PHE A 9 0.07 1.60 9.10
CA PHE A 9 0.35 1.09 7.77
C PHE A 9 -0.84 1.35 6.83
N ILE A 10 -0.57 1.96 5.69
CA ILE A 10 -1.56 2.16 4.62
C ILE A 10 -1.14 1.29 3.44
N ASN A 11 -1.83 0.18 3.30
CA ASN A 11 -1.40 -0.95 2.48
C ASN A 11 -1.46 -0.67 0.98
N PRO A 12 -0.68 -1.43 0.18
CA PRO A 12 -0.92 -1.50 -1.26
C PRO A 12 -2.27 -2.17 -1.55
N LEU A 13 -2.79 -1.93 -2.76
CA LEU A 13 -4.05 -2.50 -3.22
C LEU A 13 -3.98 -4.03 -3.19
N GLY A 14 -4.98 -4.66 -2.58
CA GLY A 14 -5.11 -6.12 -2.54
C GLY A 14 -4.24 -6.85 -1.52
N TRP A 15 -3.61 -6.13 -0.60
CA TRP A 15 -2.79 -6.73 0.46
C TRP A 15 -3.35 -6.41 1.85
N ASP A 16 -3.44 -7.43 2.69
CA ASP A 16 -3.81 -7.33 4.11
C ASP A 16 -2.56 -7.05 4.97
N ASN A 17 -2.77 -6.94 6.29
CA ASN A 17 -1.71 -6.66 7.25
C ASN A 17 -0.54 -7.66 7.24
N PHE A 18 -0.72 -8.88 6.71
CA PHE A 18 0.31 -9.92 6.73
C PHE A 18 1.55 -9.54 5.92
N ILE A 19 1.41 -8.63 4.95
CA ILE A 19 2.53 -8.08 4.18
C ILE A 19 3.60 -7.41 5.06
N TRP A 20 3.24 -7.02 6.28
CA TRP A 20 4.11 -6.37 7.25
C TRP A 20 4.74 -7.31 8.28
N SER A 21 4.45 -8.62 8.23
CA SER A 21 4.94 -9.62 9.20
C SER A 21 6.44 -9.49 9.49
N LYS A 22 7.28 -9.48 8.46
CA LYS A 22 8.75 -9.35 8.60
C LYS A 22 9.20 -8.07 9.33
N ILE A 23 8.40 -7.01 9.29
CA ILE A 23 8.71 -5.76 10.00
C ILE A 23 8.17 -5.82 11.43
N ILE A 24 6.92 -6.24 11.60
CA ILE A 24 6.25 -6.31 12.90
C ILE A 24 6.97 -7.28 13.84
N ASP A 25 7.39 -8.44 13.33
CA ASP A 25 8.10 -9.47 14.10
C ASP A 25 9.49 -9.01 14.58
N ASN A 26 10.00 -7.89 14.05
CA ASN A 26 11.30 -7.31 14.40
C ASN A 26 11.18 -5.96 15.13
N ILE A 27 9.96 -5.54 15.50
CA ILE A 27 9.72 -4.27 16.19
C ILE A 27 8.87 -4.53 17.44
N ASP A 28 9.55 -4.57 18.59
CA ASP A 28 8.89 -4.81 19.88
C ASP A 28 8.24 -3.53 20.45
N ASN A 29 7.21 -3.74 21.29
CA ASN A 29 6.57 -2.70 22.11
C ASN A 29 5.98 -1.52 21.33
N LYS A 30 5.45 -1.77 20.12
CA LYS A 30 4.70 -0.79 19.33
C LYS A 30 3.25 -1.20 19.14
N ILE A 31 2.38 -0.22 19.05
CA ILE A 31 0.98 -0.36 18.69
C ILE A 31 0.85 -0.06 17.20
N PHE A 32 0.37 -1.05 16.46
CA PHE A 32 0.18 -0.97 15.01
C PHE A 32 -1.30 -0.79 14.67
N ASP A 33 -1.58 -0.06 13.59
CA ASP A 33 -2.90 -0.05 12.95
C ASP A 33 -2.75 -0.08 11.43
N PHE A 34 -3.82 -0.46 10.73
CA PHE A 34 -3.80 -0.76 9.31
C PHE A 34 -4.99 -0.10 8.58
N VAL A 35 -4.72 0.34 7.36
CA VAL A 35 -5.72 0.64 6.34
C VAL A 35 -5.48 -0.29 5.17
N GLU A 36 -6.46 -1.13 4.89
CA GLU A 36 -6.39 -2.17 3.86
C GLU A 36 -7.31 -1.82 2.69
N PHE A 37 -6.95 -2.31 1.50
CA PHE A 37 -7.73 -2.15 0.28
C PHE A 37 -7.95 -3.50 -0.39
N THR A 38 -8.56 -4.42 0.36
CA THR A 38 -8.95 -5.76 -0.11
C THR A 38 -10.37 -5.73 -0.71
N GLU A 39 -10.87 -6.88 -1.15
CA GLU A 39 -12.25 -7.04 -1.63
C GLU A 39 -13.28 -6.57 -0.59
N GLU A 40 -13.03 -6.88 0.69
CA GLU A 40 -13.99 -6.68 1.79
C GLU A 40 -13.70 -5.42 2.62
N SER A 41 -12.65 -4.65 2.29
CA SER A 41 -12.23 -3.50 3.09
C SER A 41 -13.28 -2.37 3.15
N PHE A 42 -14.13 -2.23 2.13
CA PHE A 42 -15.19 -1.22 2.09
C PHE A 42 -16.48 -1.79 1.51
N LYS A 43 -17.59 -1.64 2.24
CA LYS A 43 -18.95 -1.94 1.72
C LYS A 43 -19.26 -1.19 0.43
N THR A 44 -18.81 0.06 0.36
CA THR A 44 -18.91 0.92 -0.82
C THR A 44 -17.57 1.58 -1.09
N ILE A 45 -16.92 1.22 -2.19
CA ILE A 45 -15.66 1.83 -2.61
C ILE A 45 -15.95 3.23 -3.15
N SER A 46 -15.61 4.25 -2.36
CA SER A 46 -15.74 5.66 -2.71
C SER A 46 -14.66 6.49 -2.03
N LYS A 47 -14.36 7.67 -2.59
CA LYS A 47 -13.39 8.60 -1.96
C LYS A 47 -13.80 8.94 -0.53
N LYS A 48 -15.08 9.23 -0.30
CA LYS A 48 -15.60 9.63 1.01
C LYS A 48 -15.35 8.57 2.09
N GLU A 49 -15.63 7.30 1.79
CA GLU A 49 -15.44 6.20 2.74
C GLU A 49 -13.95 5.96 3.04
N ILE A 50 -13.10 6.00 2.01
CA ILE A 50 -11.65 5.86 2.16
C ILE A 50 -11.07 7.02 2.98
N GLU A 51 -11.46 8.25 2.64
CA GLU A 51 -11.06 9.46 3.36
C GLU A 51 -11.47 9.39 4.84
N GLN A 52 -12.70 8.98 5.13
CA GLN A 52 -13.18 8.86 6.50
C GLN A 52 -12.40 7.80 7.29
N MET A 53 -12.11 6.65 6.67
CA MET A 53 -11.27 5.61 7.28
C MET A 53 -9.87 6.14 7.58
N LEU A 54 -9.24 6.80 6.60
CA LEU A 54 -7.93 7.41 6.75
C LEU A 54 -7.92 8.43 7.90
N LEU A 55 -8.88 9.35 7.96
CA LEU A 55 -8.99 10.33 9.03
C LEU A 55 -9.12 9.66 10.42
N ASN A 56 -10.01 8.67 10.53
CA ASN A 56 -10.25 7.97 11.79
C ASN A 56 -9.00 7.24 12.32
N LYS A 57 -8.11 6.83 11.41
CA LYS A 57 -6.87 6.10 11.73
C LYS A 57 -5.71 7.06 11.99
N MET A 58 -5.53 8.07 11.14
CA MET A 58 -4.43 9.03 11.25
C MET A 58 -4.54 9.90 12.50
N THR A 59 -5.75 10.27 12.93
CA THR A 59 -5.97 11.07 14.16
C THR A 59 -5.56 10.33 15.44
N LYS A 60 -5.33 9.01 15.37
CA LYS A 60 -4.86 8.19 16.49
C LYS A 60 -3.36 7.96 16.47
N VAL A 61 -2.66 8.37 15.42
CA VAL A 61 -1.21 8.26 15.35
C VAL A 61 -0.61 9.31 16.28
N LYS A 62 0.27 8.87 17.18
CA LYS A 62 0.89 9.78 18.15
C LYS A 62 1.89 10.72 17.47
N ARG A 63 2.12 11.89 18.08
CA ARG A 63 3.24 12.77 17.71
C ARG A 63 4.57 11.99 17.78
N GLY A 64 5.39 12.09 16.74
CA GLY A 64 6.62 11.30 16.58
C GLY A 64 6.39 9.86 16.09
N GLY A 65 5.13 9.42 15.94
CA GLY A 65 4.77 8.16 15.29
C GLY A 65 4.96 8.21 13.78
N TYR A 66 4.69 7.08 13.13
CA TYR A 66 4.90 6.92 11.70
C TYR A 66 3.59 6.58 10.98
N ILE A 67 3.42 7.17 9.80
CA ILE A 67 2.54 6.66 8.75
C ILE A 67 3.46 6.05 7.69
N ILE A 68 3.17 4.82 7.29
CA ILE A 68 3.90 4.13 6.22
C ILE A 68 2.89 3.81 5.11
N SER A 69 3.01 4.48 3.97
CA SER A 69 2.11 4.29 2.83
C SER A 69 2.82 3.63 1.66
N VAL A 70 2.14 2.68 1.00
CA VAL A 70 2.76 1.90 -0.08
C VAL A 70 1.87 1.85 -1.32
N SER A 71 2.43 2.11 -2.49
CA SER A 71 1.77 2.03 -3.80
C SER A 71 0.39 2.71 -3.77
N TYR A 72 -0.71 2.00 -4.05
CA TYR A 72 -2.07 2.54 -4.00
C TYR A 72 -2.43 3.22 -2.65
N GLY A 73 -1.89 2.72 -1.54
CA GLY A 73 -2.06 3.36 -0.23
C GLY A 73 -1.49 4.77 -0.19
N THR A 74 -0.35 5.00 -0.84
CA THR A 74 0.22 6.35 -1.04
C THR A 74 -0.73 7.23 -1.85
N VAL A 75 -1.29 6.70 -2.95
CA VAL A 75 -2.26 7.44 -3.77
C VAL A 75 -3.46 7.89 -2.93
N ALA A 76 -4.06 6.98 -2.17
CA ALA A 76 -5.21 7.26 -1.31
C ALA A 76 -4.87 8.30 -0.21
N LEU A 77 -3.71 8.17 0.44
CA LEU A 77 -3.23 9.12 1.44
C LEU A 77 -3.08 10.52 0.85
N LEU A 78 -2.27 10.67 -0.21
CA LEU A 78 -1.92 11.98 -0.78
C LEU A 78 -3.13 12.75 -1.28
N ASN A 79 -4.11 12.04 -1.83
CA ASN A 79 -5.36 12.62 -2.30
C ASN A 79 -6.30 13.08 -1.17
N SER A 80 -6.02 12.65 0.06
CA SER A 80 -6.83 12.98 1.23
C SER A 80 -6.17 14.06 2.12
N LEU A 81 -4.89 14.39 1.89
CA LEU A 81 -4.11 15.29 2.75
C LEU A 81 -4.68 16.70 2.85
N GLU A 82 -5.33 17.21 1.80
CA GLU A 82 -5.96 18.53 1.82
C GLU A 82 -6.97 18.68 2.96
N LYS A 83 -7.64 17.60 3.34
CA LYS A 83 -8.68 17.59 4.37
C LYS A 83 -8.12 17.37 5.77
N PHE A 84 -6.93 16.80 5.88
CA PHE A 84 -6.45 16.19 7.13
C PHE A 84 -5.12 16.76 7.62
N SER A 85 -4.56 17.76 6.94
CA SER A 85 -3.24 18.30 7.21
C SER A 85 -3.05 18.76 8.66
N GLU A 86 -4.11 19.27 9.30
CA GLU A 86 -4.06 19.75 10.68
C GLU A 86 -3.83 18.64 11.72
N TYR A 87 -4.16 17.38 11.41
CA TYR A 87 -4.01 16.24 12.33
C TYR A 87 -2.64 15.55 12.22
N LEU A 88 -1.78 16.03 11.32
CA LEU A 88 -0.54 15.36 10.96
C LEU A 88 0.70 16.06 11.53
N ASP A 89 0.52 17.08 12.37
CA ASP A 89 1.61 17.80 13.00
C ASP A 89 2.49 16.87 13.85
N GLY A 90 3.80 16.91 13.58
CA GLY A 90 4.77 16.08 14.29
C GLY A 90 4.77 14.60 13.89
N ILE A 91 4.00 14.18 12.89
CA ILE A 91 3.98 12.79 12.39
C ILE A 91 5.07 12.60 11.32
N ASN A 92 5.72 11.43 11.32
CA ASN A 92 6.68 11.04 10.30
C ASN A 92 5.99 10.23 9.19
N LEU A 93 6.39 10.43 7.93
CA LEU A 93 5.88 9.70 6.77
C LEU A 93 7.00 8.90 6.09
N ILE A 94 6.74 7.62 5.82
CA ILE A 94 7.51 6.78 4.92
C ILE A 94 6.63 6.44 3.72
N VAL A 95 7.09 6.75 2.52
CA VAL A 95 6.44 6.40 1.25
C VAL A 95 7.26 5.32 0.56
N VAL A 96 6.61 4.24 0.11
CA VAL A 96 7.20 3.22 -0.77
C VAL A 96 6.35 3.15 -2.04
N GLU A 97 6.84 3.72 -3.13
CA GLU A 97 6.09 3.84 -4.40
C GLU A 97 4.71 4.55 -4.30
N GLY A 98 4.00 4.62 -5.44
CA GLY A 98 2.67 5.23 -5.55
C GLY A 98 2.71 6.72 -5.86
N LEU A 99 3.83 7.20 -6.43
CA LEU A 99 4.02 8.59 -6.85
C LEU A 99 3.85 8.77 -8.36
N GLU A 100 3.86 7.67 -9.10
CA GLU A 100 3.48 7.58 -10.49
C GLU A 100 2.01 8.02 -10.69
N PRO A 101 1.69 8.64 -11.83
CA PRO A 101 0.32 8.99 -12.15
C PRO A 101 -0.53 7.74 -12.35
N VAL A 102 -1.71 7.69 -11.72
CA VAL A 102 -2.66 6.62 -12.01
C VAL A 102 -3.19 6.81 -13.44
N PRO A 103 -3.21 5.77 -14.30
CA PRO A 103 -3.71 5.91 -15.66
C PRO A 103 -5.15 6.46 -15.70
N PRO A 104 -5.51 7.23 -16.75
CA PRO A 104 -6.89 7.67 -16.98
C PRO A 104 -7.88 6.50 -17.02
N LYS A 105 -9.14 6.74 -16.63
CA LYS A 105 -10.21 5.71 -16.58
C LYS A 105 -10.39 4.95 -17.91
N SER A 106 -10.27 5.65 -19.03
CA SER A 106 -10.38 5.06 -20.37
C SER A 106 -9.30 4.02 -20.66
N ILE A 107 -8.11 4.19 -20.08
CA ILE A 107 -7.00 3.25 -20.16
C ILE A 107 -7.18 2.14 -19.13
N LEU A 108 -7.53 2.47 -17.88
CA LEU A 108 -7.76 1.48 -16.82
C LEU A 108 -8.79 0.42 -17.24
N LYS A 109 -9.89 0.81 -17.88
CA LYS A 109 -10.94 -0.13 -18.30
C LYS A 109 -10.37 -1.31 -19.11
N LYS A 110 -9.41 -1.05 -20.00
CA LYS A 110 -8.78 -2.08 -20.86
C LYS A 110 -7.95 -3.09 -20.07
N TYR A 111 -7.42 -2.72 -18.90
CA TYR A 111 -6.62 -3.62 -18.07
C TYR A 111 -7.44 -4.53 -17.16
N PHE A 112 -8.71 -4.19 -16.92
CA PHE A 112 -9.58 -4.88 -15.94
C PHE A 112 -10.84 -5.48 -16.58
N GLU A 113 -10.81 -5.74 -17.89
CA GLU A 113 -11.96 -6.27 -18.64
C GLU A 113 -12.24 -7.74 -18.30
N ASP A 114 -11.21 -8.56 -18.06
CA ASP A 114 -11.35 -10.01 -17.84
C ASP A 114 -10.84 -10.48 -16.46
N GLU A 115 -11.63 -11.32 -15.78
CA GLU A 115 -11.20 -12.02 -14.56
C GLU A 115 -10.25 -13.15 -14.94
N VAL A 116 -9.01 -13.08 -14.48
CA VAL A 116 -8.02 -14.14 -14.68
C VAL A 116 -8.32 -15.30 -13.74
N LYS A 117 -8.41 -16.51 -14.29
CA LYS A 117 -8.72 -17.74 -13.56
C LYS A 117 -7.57 -18.74 -13.66
N PHE A 118 -7.44 -19.55 -12.62
CA PHE A 118 -6.43 -20.59 -12.50
C PHE A 118 -7.10 -21.91 -12.11
N LYS A 119 -6.64 -23.02 -12.68
CA LYS A 119 -7.15 -24.36 -12.38
C LYS A 119 -6.62 -24.89 -11.05
N SER A 120 -5.45 -24.45 -10.63
CA SER A 120 -4.85 -24.81 -9.35
C SER A 120 -4.05 -23.68 -8.72
N ARG A 121 -3.68 -23.85 -7.45
CA ARG A 121 -2.79 -22.94 -6.73
C ARG A 121 -1.37 -22.97 -7.32
N GLU A 122 -0.92 -24.13 -7.76
CA GLU A 122 0.37 -24.33 -8.41
C GLU A 122 0.42 -23.56 -9.74
N GLU A 123 -0.63 -23.65 -10.56
CA GLU A 123 -0.69 -22.91 -11.83
C GLU A 123 -0.58 -21.40 -11.60
N TYR A 124 -1.24 -20.88 -10.57
CA TYR A 124 -1.13 -19.47 -10.21
C TYR A 124 0.30 -19.09 -9.81
N LEU A 125 0.95 -19.88 -8.96
CA LEU A 125 2.32 -19.60 -8.52
C LEU A 125 3.30 -19.65 -9.70
N GLU A 126 3.21 -20.67 -10.55
CA GLU A 126 4.08 -20.81 -11.73
C GLU A 126 3.91 -19.69 -12.76
N LYS A 127 2.69 -19.13 -12.89
CA LYS A 127 2.43 -17.98 -13.76
C LYS A 127 2.82 -16.63 -13.14
N THR A 128 2.93 -16.55 -11.81
CA THR A 128 3.17 -15.30 -11.08
C THR A 128 4.64 -15.12 -10.71
N LEU A 129 5.34 -16.21 -10.40
CA LEU A 129 6.69 -16.21 -9.87
C LEU A 129 7.71 -16.74 -10.87
N SER A 130 8.89 -16.13 -10.88
CA SER A 130 10.06 -16.68 -11.58
C SER A 130 10.67 -17.87 -10.82
N GLY A 131 11.54 -18.64 -11.49
CA GLY A 131 12.10 -19.88 -10.94
C GLY A 131 12.84 -19.75 -9.60
N ASN A 132 13.47 -18.60 -9.33
CA ASN A 132 14.10 -18.36 -8.03
C ASN A 132 13.10 -17.93 -6.95
N GLU A 133 12.04 -17.20 -7.32
CA GLU A 133 10.97 -16.80 -6.41
C GLU A 133 10.10 -17.98 -6.00
N LEU A 134 9.94 -18.98 -6.88
CA LEU A 134 9.33 -20.27 -6.59
C LEU A 134 10.06 -21.10 -5.52
N LYS A 135 11.21 -20.66 -5.02
CA LYS A 135 11.89 -21.30 -3.87
C LYS A 135 11.60 -20.59 -2.55
N ASN A 136 10.92 -19.45 -2.59
CA ASN A 136 10.63 -18.64 -1.41
C ASN A 136 9.24 -19.00 -0.86
N GLU A 137 9.21 -19.88 0.15
CA GLU A 137 7.96 -20.35 0.76
C GLU A 137 7.13 -19.22 1.38
N SER A 138 7.78 -18.26 2.04
CA SER A 138 7.08 -17.09 2.60
C SER A 138 6.38 -16.28 1.51
N LEU A 139 7.04 -16.06 0.37
CA LEU A 139 6.44 -15.35 -0.77
C LEU A 139 5.27 -16.13 -1.39
N LYS A 140 5.39 -17.46 -1.50
CA LYS A 140 4.27 -18.30 -1.96
C LYS A 140 3.07 -18.19 -1.04
N GLU A 141 3.27 -18.35 0.26
CA GLU A 141 2.18 -18.24 1.24
C GLU A 141 1.48 -16.88 1.14
N MET A 142 2.25 -15.80 0.99
CA MET A 142 1.72 -14.46 0.80
C MET A 142 0.86 -14.34 -0.47
N LEU A 143 1.34 -14.84 -1.61
CA LEU A 143 0.60 -14.79 -2.86
C LEU A 143 -0.65 -15.68 -2.83
N LEU A 144 -0.56 -16.88 -2.22
CA LEU A 144 -1.69 -17.79 -2.11
C LEU A 144 -2.84 -17.23 -1.26
N LYS A 145 -2.58 -16.32 -0.32
CA LYS A 145 -3.63 -15.61 0.41
C LYS A 145 -4.49 -14.70 -0.49
N ARG A 146 -3.97 -14.29 -1.64
CA ARG A 146 -4.71 -13.52 -2.64
C ARG A 146 -5.61 -14.40 -3.51
N LEU A 147 -5.52 -15.73 -3.42
CA LEU A 147 -6.39 -16.63 -4.18
C LEU A 147 -7.64 -17.02 -3.41
N ILE A 148 -8.80 -16.89 -4.06
CA ILE A 148 -10.08 -17.40 -3.58
C ILE A 148 -10.53 -18.56 -4.47
N SER A 149 -11.06 -19.62 -3.83
CA SER A 149 -11.69 -20.72 -4.55
C SER A 149 -13.11 -20.33 -5.01
N LYS A 150 -13.42 -20.57 -6.28
CA LYS A 150 -14.69 -20.27 -6.92
C LYS A 150 -15.13 -21.50 -7.72
N GLY A 151 -15.76 -22.45 -7.04
CA GLY A 151 -16.11 -23.74 -7.61
C GLY A 151 -14.87 -24.62 -7.82
N SER A 152 -14.59 -24.99 -9.07
CA SER A 152 -13.42 -25.79 -9.46
C SER A 152 -12.21 -24.95 -9.87
N GLU A 153 -12.29 -23.62 -9.77
CA GLU A 153 -11.26 -22.68 -10.22
C GLU A 153 -10.84 -21.76 -9.07
N TYR A 154 -9.69 -21.10 -9.25
CA TYR A 154 -9.15 -20.09 -8.35
C TYR A 154 -9.10 -18.74 -9.06
N VAL A 155 -9.42 -17.67 -8.33
CA VAL A 155 -9.39 -16.29 -8.81
C VAL A 155 -8.63 -15.40 -7.84
N ILE A 156 -8.04 -14.31 -8.34
CA ILE A 156 -7.34 -13.33 -7.50
C ILE A 156 -8.36 -12.43 -6.80
N SER A 157 -8.07 -12.14 -5.53
CA SER A 157 -8.72 -11.15 -4.69
C SER A 157 -7.73 -10.01 -4.40
N PRO A 158 -8.12 -8.75 -4.63
CA PRO A 158 -9.43 -8.30 -5.08
C PRO A 158 -9.68 -8.67 -6.55
N SER A 159 -10.95 -8.78 -6.92
CA SER A 159 -11.36 -9.01 -8.29
C SER A 159 -10.95 -7.85 -9.20
N ALA A 160 -10.74 -8.10 -10.50
CA ALA A 160 -10.41 -7.06 -11.48
C ALA A 160 -11.42 -5.88 -11.44
N LYS A 161 -12.70 -6.17 -11.23
CA LYS A 161 -13.76 -5.16 -11.05
C LYS A 161 -13.51 -4.29 -9.82
N THR A 162 -13.08 -4.89 -8.72
CA THR A 162 -12.81 -4.19 -7.47
C THR A 162 -11.52 -3.38 -7.55
N GLU A 163 -10.45 -3.93 -8.13
CA GLU A 163 -9.21 -3.19 -8.41
C GLU A 163 -9.48 -1.97 -9.31
N TYR A 164 -10.27 -2.15 -10.37
CA TYR A 164 -10.71 -1.06 -11.23
C TYR A 164 -11.46 0.04 -10.47
N LYS A 165 -12.37 -0.32 -9.55
CA LYS A 165 -13.12 0.66 -8.76
C LYS A 165 -12.18 1.52 -7.91
N TYR A 166 -11.24 0.90 -7.21
CA TYR A 166 -10.25 1.61 -6.39
C TYR A 166 -9.40 2.57 -7.25
N LEU A 167 -8.73 2.04 -8.27
CA LEU A 167 -7.86 2.84 -9.15
C LEU A 167 -8.62 3.97 -9.85
N SER A 168 -9.86 3.72 -10.26
CA SER A 168 -10.71 4.73 -10.90
C SER A 168 -11.02 5.94 -10.02
N LEU A 169 -10.95 5.83 -8.69
CA LEU A 169 -11.17 6.99 -7.82
C LEU A 169 -10.09 8.06 -8.06
N TYR A 170 -8.85 7.64 -8.31
CA TYR A 170 -7.70 8.54 -8.37
C TYR A 170 -7.06 8.61 -9.77
N ALA A 171 -7.76 8.12 -10.79
CA ALA A 171 -7.33 8.14 -12.18
C ALA A 171 -6.98 9.55 -12.68
N GLY A 172 -5.82 9.67 -13.33
CA GLY A 172 -5.32 10.91 -13.93
C GLY A 172 -4.73 11.91 -12.94
N ILE A 173 -4.55 11.54 -11.68
CA ILE A 173 -4.00 12.43 -10.63
C ILE A 173 -2.47 12.30 -10.59
N ASP A 174 -1.80 13.46 -10.50
CA ASP A 174 -0.35 13.57 -10.32
C ASP A 174 0.01 13.53 -8.84
N ASN A 175 0.33 12.32 -8.35
CA ASN A 175 0.64 12.07 -6.95
C ASN A 175 1.95 12.73 -6.51
N LEU A 176 2.97 12.79 -7.38
CA LEU A 176 4.22 13.48 -7.07
C LEU A 176 3.99 14.98 -6.84
N LYS A 177 3.11 15.62 -7.61
CA LYS A 177 2.73 17.02 -7.41
C LYS A 177 2.01 17.24 -6.07
N LEU A 178 1.12 16.32 -5.68
CA LEU A 178 0.46 16.36 -4.37
C LEU A 178 1.48 16.22 -3.24
N LEU A 179 2.39 15.25 -3.32
CA LEU A 179 3.43 15.07 -2.30
C LEU A 179 4.28 16.34 -2.16
N LYS A 180 4.72 16.96 -3.26
CA LYS A 180 5.49 18.21 -3.22
C LYS A 180 4.75 19.35 -2.52
N ARG A 181 3.42 19.45 -2.72
CA ARG A 181 2.57 20.45 -2.07
C ARG A 181 2.46 20.20 -0.56
N TYR A 182 2.32 18.94 -0.15
CA TYR A 182 1.97 18.58 1.22
C TYR A 182 3.14 18.08 2.08
N ARG A 183 4.35 17.93 1.51
CA ARG A 183 5.52 17.41 2.24
C ARG A 183 5.83 18.13 3.55
N GLY A 184 5.56 19.44 3.61
CA GLY A 184 5.87 20.28 4.77
C GLY A 184 4.97 20.05 5.98
N ILE A 185 3.92 19.23 5.85
CA ILE A 185 3.04 18.84 6.95
C ILE A 185 3.73 17.82 7.88
N PHE A 186 4.56 16.95 7.31
CA PHE A 186 5.21 15.87 8.06
C PHE A 186 6.50 16.36 8.71
N ASN A 187 6.77 15.87 9.93
CA ASN A 187 8.01 16.16 10.65
C ASN A 187 9.23 15.59 9.92
N ARG A 188 9.09 14.37 9.38
CA ARG A 188 10.10 13.72 8.56
C ARG A 188 9.44 12.99 7.42
N LEU A 189 10.02 13.08 6.23
CA LEU A 189 9.58 12.37 5.04
C LEU A 189 10.73 11.51 4.52
N THR A 190 10.49 10.20 4.41
CA THR A 190 11.38 9.27 3.69
C THR A 190 10.62 8.68 2.51
N ILE A 191 11.26 8.61 1.35
CA ILE A 191 10.65 8.11 0.12
C ILE A 191 11.56 7.02 -0.44
N PHE A 192 11.00 5.87 -0.74
CA PHE A 192 11.60 4.82 -1.53
C PHE A 192 10.91 4.79 -2.89
N SER A 193 11.69 4.84 -3.97
CA SER A 193 11.15 4.66 -5.31
C SER A 193 12.15 3.99 -6.26
N TYR A 194 11.67 3.11 -7.14
CA TYR A 194 12.43 2.56 -8.26
C TYR A 194 12.44 3.50 -9.46
N PHE A 195 11.50 4.44 -9.55
CA PHE A 195 11.51 5.48 -10.57
C PHE A 195 12.33 6.68 -10.15
N LYS A 196 12.96 7.33 -11.13
CA LYS A 196 13.66 8.58 -10.91
C LYS A 196 12.68 9.71 -10.60
N LEU A 197 12.70 10.22 -9.38
CA LEU A 197 11.88 11.36 -8.96
C LEU A 197 12.61 12.68 -9.17
N VAL A 198 11.95 13.62 -9.87
CA VAL A 198 12.52 14.96 -10.14
C VAL A 198 12.06 15.95 -9.08
N GLY A 199 12.99 16.67 -8.46
CA GLY A 199 12.70 17.75 -7.52
C GLY A 199 12.24 17.30 -6.14
N ILE A 200 12.54 16.05 -5.76
CA ILE A 200 12.35 15.54 -4.40
C ILE A 200 13.45 14.50 -4.11
N SER A 201 13.97 14.49 -2.89
CA SER A 201 14.96 13.50 -2.46
C SER A 201 14.28 12.17 -2.15
N TYR A 202 14.88 11.07 -2.58
CA TYR A 202 14.39 9.72 -2.36
C TYR A 202 15.55 8.73 -2.30
N ILE A 203 15.27 7.56 -1.74
CA ILE A 203 16.16 6.41 -1.72
C ILE A 203 15.75 5.54 -2.93
N GLN A 204 16.69 5.36 -3.86
CA GLN A 204 16.49 4.50 -5.02
C GLN A 204 16.39 3.03 -4.56
N ILE A 205 15.40 2.32 -5.05
CA ILE A 205 15.24 0.86 -4.89
C ILE A 205 15.16 0.17 -6.27
N GLU A 206 15.23 -1.16 -6.30
CA GLU A 206 15.06 -1.92 -7.54
C GLU A 206 13.57 -2.10 -7.87
N GLU A 207 13.22 -2.32 -9.14
CA GLU A 207 11.83 -2.56 -9.55
C GLU A 207 11.21 -3.79 -8.85
N ASN A 208 12.02 -4.83 -8.64
CA ASN A 208 11.61 -6.03 -7.90
C ASN A 208 11.40 -5.78 -6.39
N ASP A 209 11.78 -4.60 -5.88
CA ASP A 209 11.61 -4.21 -4.47
C ASP A 209 10.38 -3.31 -4.24
N HIS A 210 9.45 -3.19 -5.19
CA HIS A 210 8.23 -2.37 -5.03
C HIS A 210 7.36 -2.77 -3.82
N LEU A 211 7.48 -4.02 -3.34
CA LEU A 211 7.00 -4.48 -2.03
C LEU A 211 8.16 -4.55 -1.03
N LEU A 212 8.76 -3.38 -0.75
CA LEU A 212 10.01 -3.27 0.03
C LEU A 212 9.92 -3.92 1.42
N MET A 213 8.74 -3.88 2.04
CA MET A 213 8.47 -4.52 3.33
C MET A 213 8.63 -6.05 3.32
N VAL A 214 8.58 -6.66 2.14
CA VAL A 214 8.75 -8.11 1.94
C VAL A 214 10.17 -8.43 1.49
N THR A 215 10.72 -7.64 0.56
CA THR A 215 11.98 -7.94 -0.11
C THR A 215 13.20 -7.44 0.66
N LYS A 216 13.12 -6.23 1.24
CA LYS A 216 14.20 -5.60 2.02
C LYS A 216 13.66 -4.90 3.29
N PRO A 217 13.00 -5.63 4.21
CA PRO A 217 12.36 -5.05 5.40
C PRO A 217 13.30 -4.22 6.28
N ASN A 218 14.59 -4.59 6.34
CA ASN A 218 15.59 -3.89 7.14
C ASN A 218 15.73 -2.40 6.76
N MET A 219 15.51 -2.04 5.50
CA MET A 219 15.56 -0.63 5.08
C MET A 219 14.50 0.23 5.80
N ILE A 220 13.36 -0.36 6.14
CA ILE A 220 12.29 0.30 6.88
C ILE A 220 12.55 0.19 8.40
N ILE A 221 12.95 -0.99 8.88
CA ILE A 221 13.26 -1.23 10.31
C ILE A 221 14.36 -0.27 10.80
N ASP A 222 15.42 -0.07 10.02
CA ASP A 222 16.53 0.84 10.34
C ASP A 222 16.08 2.30 10.50
N ILE A 223 14.96 2.70 9.87
CA ILE A 223 14.37 4.02 10.05
C ILE A 223 13.53 4.06 11.33
N LEU A 224 12.75 3.01 11.58
CA LEU A 224 11.84 2.92 12.71
C LEU A 224 12.56 2.79 14.07
N ASN A 225 13.80 2.29 14.05
CA ASN A 225 14.66 2.18 15.23
C ASN A 225 15.53 3.42 15.51
N LYS A 226 15.45 4.46 14.66
CA LYS A 226 16.13 5.75 14.87
C LYS A 226 15.21 6.75 15.55
#